data_AF-A0A6I7QHY0-F1
#
_entry.id   AF-A0A6I7QHY0-F1
#
_cell.length_a   1.000
_cell.length_b   1.000
_cell.length_c   1.000
_cell.angle_alpha   90.00
_cell.angle_beta   90.00
_cell.angle_gamma   90.00
#
_symmetry.space_group_name_H-M   'P 1'
#
loop_
_entity.id
_entity.type
_entity.pdbx_description
1 polymer ?
#
loop_
_entity_poly.entity_id
_entity_poly.type
_entity_poly.pdbx_seq_one_letter_code
_entity_poly.pdbx_strand_id
1 'polypeptide(L)'
;MKTERKSYYSLLTLTGMFIISLFLWSCGGGHNQAQKRKLEEVKEDTELQFRQLRNDVEKRINFLDEQIEEASGEVREELKEARAELKKQIEKIDEKCEHVRKATLETWESVRNSAQQRYREVRSSTNEITKKINELLEDD
;
A
#
# COMPACT_ATOMS: atom_id res chain seq x y z
N MET A 1 -13.04 -83.15 -15.83
CA MET A 1 -12.89 -81.91 -16.62
C MET A 1 -13.66 -80.81 -15.91
N LYS A 2 -12.98 -79.72 -15.53
CA LYS A 2 -13.43 -78.30 -15.42
C LYS A 2 -14.93 -78.07 -15.13
N THR A 3 -15.35 -77.29 -14.14
CA THR A 3 -14.67 -76.12 -13.54
C THR A 3 -15.47 -75.70 -12.30
N GLU A 4 -14.81 -75.66 -11.16
CA GLU A 4 -15.20 -74.76 -10.07
C GLU A 4 -15.05 -73.32 -10.55
N ARG A 5 -16.01 -72.44 -10.23
CA ARG A 5 -15.84 -70.97 -10.16
C ARG A 5 -17.19 -70.32 -9.85
N LYS A 6 -17.65 -70.36 -8.59
CA LYS A 6 -18.55 -69.33 -8.01
C LYS A 6 -18.44 -69.34 -6.48
N SER A 7 -17.30 -68.92 -5.94
CA SER A 7 -17.21 -68.58 -4.51
C SER A 7 -16.07 -67.58 -4.27
N TYR A 8 -16.15 -66.41 -4.91
CA TYR A 8 -15.14 -65.36 -4.74
C TYR A 8 -15.71 -63.94 -4.60
N TYR A 9 -17.04 -63.76 -4.55
CA TYR A 9 -17.65 -62.43 -4.44
C TYR A 9 -18.38 -62.16 -3.11
N SER A 10 -18.38 -63.11 -2.17
CA SER A 10 -19.07 -62.94 -0.87
C SER A 10 -18.12 -62.72 0.32
N LEU A 11 -16.80 -62.65 0.10
CA LEU A 11 -15.81 -62.47 1.16
C LEU A 11 -14.88 -61.25 0.94
N LEU A 12 -15.24 -60.36 0.00
CA LEU A 12 -14.44 -59.19 -0.38
C LEU A 12 -15.16 -57.86 -0.08
N THR A 13 -15.97 -57.82 0.99
CA THR A 13 -16.68 -56.60 1.41
C THR A 13 -16.44 -56.22 2.87
N LEU A 14 -15.56 -56.92 3.60
CA LEU A 14 -15.39 -56.72 5.06
C LEU A 14 -13.98 -56.30 5.52
N THR A 15 -13.11 -55.94 4.58
CA THR A 15 -11.80 -55.31 4.85
C THR A 15 -11.64 -54.00 4.08
N GLY A 16 -12.73 -53.25 3.94
CA GLY A 16 -12.75 -51.89 3.41
C GLY A 16 -12.47 -50.83 4.48
N MET A 17 -11.22 -50.78 4.93
CA MET A 17 -10.52 -49.52 5.20
C MET A 17 -11.19 -48.51 6.17
N PHE A 18 -11.12 -48.84 7.46
CA PHE A 18 -11.45 -47.95 8.60
C PHE A 18 -10.37 -46.87 8.87
N ILE A 19 -9.66 -46.34 7.86
CA ILE A 19 -8.60 -45.32 8.05
C ILE A 19 -8.69 -44.23 6.96
N ILE A 20 -9.81 -43.53 6.90
CA ILE A 20 -9.91 -42.24 6.19
C ILE A 20 -10.64 -41.24 7.09
N SER A 21 -10.09 -41.00 8.28
CA SER A 21 -10.61 -39.95 9.19
C SER A 21 -9.52 -39.18 9.92
N LEU A 22 -8.24 -39.39 9.61
CA LEU A 22 -7.12 -38.69 10.28
C LEU A 22 -6.31 -37.72 9.38
N PHE A 23 -6.82 -37.32 8.21
CA PHE A 23 -6.14 -36.35 7.35
C PHE A 23 -6.82 -34.99 7.20
N LEU A 24 -7.86 -34.69 7.98
CA LEU A 24 -8.57 -33.40 7.85
C LEU A 24 -8.11 -32.30 8.82
N TRP A 25 -7.10 -32.52 9.67
CA TRP A 25 -6.73 -31.56 10.73
C TRP A 25 -5.23 -31.20 10.73
N SER A 26 -4.59 -31.11 9.56
CA SER A 26 -3.17 -30.71 9.50
C SER A 26 -2.85 -29.66 8.44
N CYS A 27 -3.76 -28.72 8.17
CA CYS A 27 -3.41 -27.47 7.47
C CYS A 27 -4.35 -26.30 7.81
N GLY A 28 -4.52 -25.99 9.09
CA GLY A 28 -5.29 -24.81 9.55
C GLY A 28 -4.46 -23.53 9.78
N GLY A 29 -3.12 -23.63 9.78
CA GLY A 29 -2.22 -22.53 10.18
C GLY A 29 -1.38 -21.89 9.07
N GLY A 30 -1.16 -22.57 7.93
CA GLY A 30 -0.26 -22.11 6.87
C GLY A 30 -0.80 -20.96 6.01
N HIS A 31 -2.12 -20.91 5.81
CA HIS A 31 -2.76 -19.90 4.95
C HIS A 31 -2.62 -18.49 5.54
N ASN A 32 -2.83 -18.36 6.85
CA ASN A 32 -2.82 -17.07 7.54
C ASN A 32 -1.40 -16.49 7.64
N GLN A 33 -0.37 -17.34 7.80
CA GLN A 33 1.02 -16.88 7.82
C GLN A 33 1.49 -16.38 6.45
N ALA A 34 1.11 -17.05 5.36
CA ALA A 34 1.44 -16.60 4.01
C ALA A 34 0.77 -15.26 3.65
N GLN A 35 -0.49 -15.06 4.07
CA GLN A 35 -1.20 -13.79 3.89
C GLN A 35 -0.56 -12.65 4.67
N LYS A 36 -0.16 -12.88 5.93
CA LYS A 36 0.55 -11.87 6.74
C LYS A 36 1.87 -11.43 6.09
N ARG A 37 2.66 -12.36 5.55
CA ARG A 37 3.92 -12.01 4.86
C ARG A 37 3.67 -11.13 3.64
N LYS A 38 2.70 -11.50 2.81
CA LYS A 38 2.30 -10.68 1.63
C LYS A 38 1.78 -9.31 2.04
N LEU A 39 1.03 -9.23 3.15
CA LEU A 39 0.58 -7.95 3.66
C LEU A 39 1.75 -7.06 4.05
N GLU A 40 2.73 -7.57 4.80
CA GLU A 40 3.90 -6.78 5.19
C GLU A 40 4.72 -6.33 3.98
N GLU A 41 4.94 -7.20 2.98
CA GLU A 41 5.63 -6.84 1.74
C GLU A 41 4.93 -5.67 1.01
N VAL A 42 3.61 -5.74 0.83
CA VAL A 42 2.88 -4.67 0.14
C VAL A 42 2.77 -3.41 1.01
N LYS A 43 2.76 -3.53 2.34
CA LYS A 43 2.85 -2.38 3.26
C LYS A 43 4.19 -1.67 3.09
N GLU A 44 5.30 -2.41 3.10
CA GLU A 44 6.64 -1.86 2.89
C GLU A 44 6.76 -1.13 1.55
N ASP A 45 6.27 -1.73 0.47
CA ASP A 45 6.23 -1.09 -0.85
C ASP A 45 5.39 0.20 -0.85
N THR A 46 4.24 0.18 -0.19
CA THR A 46 3.38 1.36 -0.07
C THR A 46 4.06 2.45 0.76
N GLU A 47 4.67 2.11 1.89
CA GLU A 47 5.45 3.05 2.71
C GLU A 47 6.62 3.67 1.91
N LEU A 48 7.29 2.87 1.07
CA LEU A 48 8.35 3.37 0.19
C LEU A 48 7.82 4.39 -0.82
N GLN A 49 6.67 4.13 -1.44
CA GLN A 49 6.04 5.09 -2.37
C GLN A 49 5.69 6.42 -1.69
N PHE A 50 5.14 6.39 -0.46
CA PHE A 50 4.87 7.61 0.31
C PHE A 50 6.15 8.34 0.70
N ARG A 51 7.21 7.61 1.07
CA ARG A 51 8.51 8.22 1.38
C ARG A 51 9.11 8.93 0.17
N GLN A 52 9.03 8.32 -1.01
CA GLN A 52 9.47 8.95 -2.26
C GLN A 52 8.67 10.22 -2.54
N LEU A 53 7.34 10.16 -2.43
CA LEU A 53 6.48 11.32 -2.61
C LEU A 53 6.80 12.44 -1.62
N ARG A 54 7.03 12.10 -0.34
CA ARG A 54 7.44 13.03 0.71
C ARG A 54 8.73 13.74 0.35
N ASN A 55 9.75 13.00 -0.05
CA ASN A 55 11.04 13.55 -0.46
C ASN A 55 10.91 14.48 -1.67
N ASP A 56 10.03 14.17 -2.62
CA ASP A 56 9.78 15.03 -3.78
C ASP A 56 9.02 16.31 -3.43
N VAL A 57 8.19 16.29 -2.39
CA VAL A 57 7.57 17.50 -1.83
C VAL A 57 8.62 18.32 -1.06
N GLU A 58 9.49 17.68 -0.26
CA GLU A 58 10.57 18.36 0.46
C GLU A 58 11.55 19.08 -0.47
N LYS A 59 11.95 18.45 -1.58
CA LYS A 59 12.80 19.12 -2.59
C LYS A 59 12.18 20.40 -3.11
N ARG A 60 10.85 20.41 -3.35
CA ARG A 60 10.14 21.60 -3.82
C ARG A 60 10.02 22.67 -2.75
N ILE A 61 9.86 22.27 -1.48
CA ILE A 61 9.92 23.20 -0.34
C ILE A 61 11.31 23.85 -0.26
N ASN A 62 12.39 23.09 -0.43
CA ASN A 62 13.74 23.63 -0.41
C ASN A 62 13.98 24.62 -1.56
N PHE A 63 13.51 24.28 -2.77
CA PHE A 63 13.54 25.21 -3.90
C PHE A 63 12.79 26.52 -3.57
N LEU A 64 11.60 26.42 -2.99
CA LEU A 64 10.85 27.61 -2.56
C LEU A 64 11.57 28.41 -1.48
N ASP A 65 12.24 27.75 -0.53
CA ASP A 65 13.01 28.43 0.50
C ASP A 65 14.13 29.28 -0.13
N GLU A 66 14.83 28.76 -1.15
CA GLU A 66 15.82 29.53 -1.92
C GLU A 66 15.18 30.72 -2.64
N GLN A 67 14.05 30.53 -3.33
CA GLN A 67 13.36 31.60 -4.06
C GLN A 67 12.79 32.68 -3.13
N ILE A 68 12.35 32.33 -1.91
CA ILE A 68 11.84 33.29 -0.91
C ILE A 68 12.94 34.20 -0.37
N GLU A 69 14.19 33.73 -0.34
CA GLU A 69 15.35 34.52 0.07
C GLU A 69 15.71 35.59 -0.97
N GLU A 70 15.51 35.28 -2.26
CA GLU A 70 15.80 36.17 -3.38
C GLU A 70 14.65 37.15 -3.69
N ALA A 71 13.40 36.71 -3.52
CA ALA A 71 12.22 37.50 -3.82
C ALA A 71 11.93 38.61 -2.80
N SER A 72 11.17 39.61 -3.24
CA SER A 72 10.67 40.69 -2.38
C SER A 72 9.21 41.03 -2.72
N GLY A 73 8.56 41.84 -1.89
CA GLY A 73 7.19 42.30 -2.16
C GLY A 73 6.17 41.16 -2.22
N GLU A 74 5.26 41.25 -3.19
CA GLU A 74 4.12 40.36 -3.38
C GLU A 74 4.55 38.93 -3.75
N VAL A 75 5.52 38.78 -4.68
CA VAL A 75 6.09 37.49 -5.09
C VAL A 75 6.60 36.70 -3.88
N ARG A 76 7.28 37.36 -2.94
CA ARG A 76 7.77 36.70 -1.72
C ARG A 76 6.65 36.14 -0.86
N GLU A 77 5.53 36.84 -0.72
CA GLU A 77 4.41 36.37 0.08
C GLU A 77 3.69 35.20 -0.61
N GLU A 78 3.52 35.24 -1.93
CA GLU A 78 2.95 34.12 -2.69
C GLU A 78 3.82 32.84 -2.59
N LEU A 79 5.15 32.98 -2.66
CA LEU A 79 6.06 31.85 -2.47
C LEU A 79 5.97 31.25 -1.05
N LYS A 80 5.80 32.09 -0.03
CA LYS A 80 5.58 31.62 1.36
C LYS A 80 4.27 30.86 1.51
N GLU A 81 3.20 31.33 0.87
CA GLU A 81 1.91 30.64 0.86
C GLU A 81 2.01 29.27 0.17
N ALA A 82 2.64 29.23 -1.01
CA ALA A 82 2.90 27.99 -1.73
C ALA A 82 3.70 27.00 -0.88
N ARG A 83 4.74 27.48 -0.18
CA ARG A 83 5.54 26.67 0.73
C ARG A 83 4.72 26.12 1.89
N ALA A 84 3.86 26.95 2.49
CA ALA A 84 2.98 26.54 3.57
C ALA A 84 2.01 25.44 3.11
N GLU A 85 1.49 25.53 1.89
CA GLU A 85 0.62 24.49 1.35
C GLU A 85 1.37 23.17 1.11
N LEU A 86 2.60 23.20 0.58
CA LEU A 86 3.42 22.00 0.45
C LEU A 86 3.72 21.34 1.80
N LYS A 87 3.95 22.11 2.87
CA LYS A 87 4.11 21.57 4.22
C LYS A 87 2.87 20.82 4.70
N LYS A 88 1.66 21.34 4.45
CA LYS A 88 0.41 20.61 4.74
C LYS A 88 0.31 19.32 3.93
N GLN A 89 0.85 19.26 2.71
CA GLN A 89 0.89 18.02 1.93
C GLN A 89 1.81 16.98 2.58
N ILE A 90 2.94 17.37 3.17
CA ILE A 90 3.80 16.47 3.97
C ILE A 90 3.03 15.89 5.16
N GLU A 91 2.31 16.71 5.91
CA GLU A 91 1.51 16.25 7.05
C GLU A 91 0.48 15.18 6.63
N LYS A 92 -0.20 15.38 5.49
CA LYS A 92 -1.15 14.41 4.91
C LYS A 92 -0.47 13.10 4.46
N ILE A 93 0.77 13.17 3.96
CA ILE A 93 1.58 12.00 3.60
C ILE A 93 1.90 11.21 4.87
N ASP A 94 2.42 11.88 5.90
CA ASP A 94 2.85 11.27 7.15
C ASP A 94 1.67 10.59 7.87
N GLU A 95 0.52 11.27 7.96
CA GLU A 95 -0.72 10.70 8.49
C GLU A 95 -1.11 9.40 7.75
N LYS A 96 -1.07 9.42 6.42
CA LYS A 96 -1.47 8.24 5.63
C LYS A 96 -0.47 7.10 5.75
N CYS A 97 0.83 7.40 5.85
CA CYS A 97 1.88 6.42 6.08
C CYS A 97 1.67 5.68 7.41
N GLU A 98 1.28 6.39 8.47
CA GLU A 98 0.92 5.76 9.75
C GLU A 98 -0.27 4.81 9.63
N HIS A 99 -1.28 5.15 8.81
CA HIS A 99 -2.43 4.27 8.58
C HIS A 99 -2.03 3.00 7.83
N VAL A 100 -1.12 3.11 6.84
CA VAL A 100 -0.55 1.97 6.12
C VAL A 100 0.18 1.03 7.09
N ARG A 101 1.04 1.59 7.96
CA ARG A 101 1.80 0.80 8.94
C ARG A 101 0.92 0.01 9.91
N LYS A 102 -0.17 0.62 10.36
CA LYS A 102 -1.13 0.04 11.32
C LYS A 102 -2.17 -0.87 10.67
N ALA A 103 -2.19 -0.99 9.34
CA ALA A 103 -3.17 -1.80 8.65
C ALA A 103 -3.01 -3.29 8.99
N THR A 104 -4.16 -3.95 9.21
CA THR A 104 -4.27 -5.39 9.39
C THR A 104 -4.78 -6.05 8.10
N LEU A 105 -4.81 -7.39 8.07
CA LEU A 105 -5.37 -8.13 6.94
C LEU A 105 -6.83 -7.73 6.63
N GLU A 106 -7.62 -7.47 7.67
CA GLU A 106 -9.04 -7.11 7.54
C GLU A 106 -9.23 -5.69 7.02
N THR A 107 -8.32 -4.77 7.36
CA THR A 107 -8.45 -3.35 7.01
C THR A 107 -7.63 -2.94 5.79
N TRP A 108 -6.75 -3.83 5.30
CA TRP A 108 -5.75 -3.52 4.29
C TRP A 108 -6.34 -2.93 3.01
N GLU A 109 -7.40 -3.52 2.47
CA GLU A 109 -7.98 -3.06 1.21
C GLU A 109 -8.50 -1.62 1.29
N SER A 110 -9.19 -1.30 2.38
CA SER A 110 -9.68 0.06 2.64
C SER A 110 -8.52 1.05 2.80
N VAL A 111 -7.52 0.69 3.60
CA VAL A 111 -6.33 1.53 3.81
C VAL A 111 -5.58 1.75 2.50
N ARG A 112 -5.36 0.71 1.70
CA ARG A 112 -4.69 0.77 0.39
C ARG A 112 -5.44 1.70 -0.56
N ASN A 113 -6.76 1.56 -0.68
CA ASN A 113 -7.54 2.40 -1.59
C ASN A 113 -7.48 3.88 -1.16
N SER A 114 -7.62 4.13 0.14
CA SER A 114 -7.49 5.47 0.72
C SER A 114 -6.09 6.06 0.54
N ALA A 115 -5.05 5.22 0.64
CA ALA A 115 -3.67 5.61 0.41
C ALA A 115 -3.42 5.96 -1.06
N GLN A 116 -3.90 5.13 -2.00
CA GLN A 116 -3.80 5.42 -3.43
C GLN A 116 -4.51 6.71 -3.83
N GLN A 117 -5.68 7.00 -3.25
CA GLN A 117 -6.37 8.27 -3.48
C GLN A 117 -5.53 9.44 -2.96
N ARG A 118 -5.06 9.37 -1.71
CA ARG A 118 -4.24 10.44 -1.12
C ARG A 118 -2.96 10.70 -1.90
N TYR A 119 -2.30 9.64 -2.37
CA TYR A 119 -1.10 9.75 -3.20
C TYR A 119 -1.36 10.58 -4.46
N ARG A 120 -2.47 10.32 -5.16
CA ARG A 120 -2.85 11.07 -6.37
C ARG A 120 -3.19 12.53 -6.06
N GLU A 121 -3.93 12.77 -5.00
CA GLU A 121 -4.31 14.12 -4.57
C GLU A 121 -3.07 14.98 -4.23
N VAL A 122 -2.16 14.44 -3.42
CA VAL A 122 -0.90 15.11 -3.05
C VAL A 122 -0.08 15.40 -4.30
N ARG A 123 0.06 14.42 -5.20
CA ARG A 123 0.80 14.60 -6.45
C ARG A 123 0.18 15.69 -7.35
N SER A 124 -1.16 15.72 -7.48
CA SER A 124 -1.86 16.76 -8.24
C SER A 124 -1.65 18.13 -7.64
N SER A 125 -1.92 18.27 -6.34
CA SER A 125 -1.76 19.53 -5.60
C SER A 125 -0.33 20.06 -5.69
N THR A 126 0.66 19.18 -5.53
CA THR A 126 2.06 19.54 -5.63
C THR A 126 2.43 20.03 -7.05
N ASN A 127 1.90 19.39 -8.09
CA ASN A 127 2.12 19.81 -9.48
C ASN A 127 1.43 21.14 -9.79
N GLU A 128 0.22 21.35 -9.29
CA GLU A 128 -0.52 22.62 -9.45
C GLU A 128 0.22 23.77 -8.77
N ILE A 129 0.72 23.55 -7.55
CA ILE A 129 1.55 24.52 -6.84
C ILE A 129 2.81 24.83 -7.64
N THR A 130 3.51 23.80 -8.13
CA THR A 130 4.72 23.98 -8.96
C THR A 130 4.43 24.81 -10.22
N LYS A 131 3.30 24.57 -10.89
CA LYS A 131 2.89 25.32 -12.09
C LYS A 131 2.67 26.80 -11.76
N LYS A 132 1.94 27.10 -10.69
CA LYS A 132 1.68 28.48 -10.23
C LYS A 132 2.98 29.21 -9.89
N ILE A 133 3.92 28.53 -9.22
CA ILE A 133 5.22 29.11 -8.88
C ILE A 133 6.01 29.44 -10.15
N ASN A 134 6.05 28.54 -11.12
CA ASN A 134 6.75 28.81 -12.38
C ASN A 134 6.13 29.99 -13.13
N GLU A 135 4.80 30.08 -13.18
CA GLU A 135 4.10 31.23 -13.77
C GLU A 135 4.45 32.53 -13.04
N LEU A 136 4.44 32.51 -11.70
CA LEU A 136 4.81 33.66 -10.87
C LEU A 136 6.24 34.15 -11.10
N LEU A 137 7.20 33.23 -11.23
CA LEU A 137 8.62 33.55 -11.40
C LEU A 137 8.98 33.94 -12.84
N GLU A 138 8.16 33.61 -13.83
CA GLU A 138 8.32 34.05 -15.23
C GLU A 138 7.83 35.49 -15.44
N ASP A 139 6.92 35.96 -14.59
CA ASP A 139 6.27 37.28 -14.66
C ASP A 139 6.98 38.38 -13.81
N ASP A 140 7.94 38.02 -12.97
CA ASP A 140 8.77 38.92 -12.12
C ASP A 140 10.04 39.43 -12.84
#